data_AF-A0A523P3R6-F1
#
_entry.id   AF-A0A523P3R6-F1
#
_cell.length_a   1.000
_cell.length_b   1.000
_cell.length_c   1.000
_cell.angle_alpha   90.00
_cell.angle_beta   90.00
_cell.angle_gamma   90.00
#
_symmetry.space_group_name_H-M   'P 1'
#
loop_
_entity.id
_entity.type
_entity.pdbx_description
1 polymer ?
#
loop_
_entity_poly.entity_id
_entity_poly.type
_entity_poly.pdbx_seq_one_letter_code
_entity_poly.pdbx_strand_id
1 'polypeptide(L)' 'MTEAVIVSTARTPLCKSWRGSFNMTHGATLGAHAVKAAVERANLEPGE' A
#
# COMPACT_ATOMS: atom_id res chain seq x y z
N MET A 1 10.19 -7.87 25.74
CA MET A 1 10.41 -7.23 24.42
C MET A 1 9.35 -7.78 23.48
N THR A 2 8.14 -7.24 23.57
CA THR A 2 6.91 -7.78 22.94
C THR A 2 5.95 -6.65 22.55
N GLU A 3 6.44 -5.42 22.43
CA GLU A 3 5.60 -4.31 22.02
C GLU A 3 5.49 -4.31 20.50
N ALA A 4 4.26 -4.46 20.01
CA ALA A 4 3.97 -4.32 18.59
C ALA A 4 3.95 -2.84 18.23
N VAL A 5 4.69 -2.47 17.19
CA VAL A 5 4.80 -1.09 16.70
C VAL A 5 4.45 -1.01 15.23
N ILE A 6 3.97 0.16 14.78
CA ILE A 6 3.72 0.45 13.37
C ILE A 6 4.97 1.11 12.80
N VAL A 7 5.71 0.38 11.97
CA VAL A 7 6.98 0.84 11.38
C VAL A 7 6.77 1.74 10.17
N SER A 8 5.78 1.42 9.32
CA SER A 8 5.50 2.17 8.10
C SER A 8 4.03 2.04 7.70
N THR A 9 3.51 3.04 7.00
CA THR A 9 2.14 3.05 6.48
C THR A 9 2.10 3.67 5.09
N ALA A 10 1.20 3.15 4.25
CA ALA A 10 0.93 3.67 2.93
C ALA A 10 -0.50 3.35 2.51
N ARG A 11 -1.02 4.15 1.57
CA ARG A 11 -2.32 3.92 0.95
C ARG A 11 -2.36 4.50 -0.46
N THR A 12 -3.29 4.01 -1.26
CA THR A 12 -3.65 4.66 -2.51
C THR A 12 -4.52 5.91 -2.25
N PRO A 13 -4.61 6.85 -3.21
CA PRO A 13 -5.66 7.86 -3.22
C PRO A 13 -7.06 7.25 -3.20
N LEU A 14 -8.04 8.04 -2.76
CA LEU A 14 -9.45 7.69 -2.90
C LEU A 14 -9.98 8.34 -4.18
N CYS A 15 -10.65 7.55 -5.01
CA CYS A 15 -11.23 8.01 -6.27
C CYS A 15 -12.75 7.72 -6.28
N LYS A 16 -13.48 8.44 -7.14
CA LYS A 16 -14.92 8.21 -7.31
C LYS A 16 -15.15 6.83 -7.94
N SER A 17 -16.12 6.09 -7.41
CA SER A 17 -16.58 4.84 -8.02
C SER A 17 -17.13 5.12 -9.43
N TRP A 18 -16.87 4.20 -10.38
CA TRP A 18 -17.29 4.24 -11.78
C TRP A 18 -16.70 5.36 -12.67
N ARG A 19 -16.35 6.51 -12.10
CA ARG A 19 -15.95 7.72 -12.85
C ARG A 19 -14.56 8.24 -12.48
N GLY A 20 -13.89 7.61 -11.52
CA GLY A 20 -12.58 8.03 -11.03
C GLY A 20 -11.40 7.37 -11.74
N SER A 21 -10.20 7.84 -11.43
CA SER A 21 -8.95 7.41 -12.08
C SER A 21 -8.62 5.92 -11.90
N PHE A 22 -9.19 5.25 -10.90
CA PHE A 22 -8.99 3.81 -10.65
C PHE A 22 -10.13 2.93 -11.14
N ASN A 23 -11.03 3.44 -11.99
CA ASN A 23 -12.22 2.70 -12.44
C ASN A 23 -11.90 1.36 -13.13
N MET A 24 -10.78 1.28 -13.85
CA MET A 24 -10.36 0.08 -14.57
C MET A 24 -9.21 -0.67 -13.85
N THR A 25 -8.90 -0.30 -12.61
CA THR A 25 -7.78 -0.90 -11.87
C THR A 25 -8.30 -1.95 -10.90
N HIS A 26 -7.76 -3.17 -11.00
CA HIS A 26 -8.14 -4.26 -10.11
C HIS A 26 -7.64 -4.03 -8.68
N GLY A 27 -8.40 -4.52 -7.70
CA GLY A 27 -8.09 -4.35 -6.27
C GLY A 27 -6.72 -4.90 -5.87
N ALA A 28 -6.32 -6.04 -6.43
CA ALA A 28 -4.99 -6.61 -6.17
C ALA A 28 -3.85 -5.68 -6.65
N THR A 29 -4.03 -5.02 -7.82
CA THR A 29 -3.05 -4.06 -8.35
C THR A 29 -2.96 -2.82 -7.46
N LEU A 30 -4.09 -2.29 -6.99
CA LEU A 30 -4.10 -1.17 -6.03
C LEU A 30 -3.42 -1.55 -4.71
N GLY A 31 -3.70 -2.75 -4.21
CA GLY A 31 -3.04 -3.30 -3.01
C GLY A 31 -1.53 -3.41 -3.18
N ALA A 32 -1.06 -3.91 -4.33
CA ALA A 32 0.36 -4.02 -4.62
C ALA A 32 1.09 -2.65 -4.58
N HIS A 33 0.48 -1.59 -5.11
CA HIS A 33 1.05 -0.24 -5.01
C HIS A 33 1.14 0.26 -3.55
N ALA A 34 0.14 -0.01 -2.73
CA ALA A 34 0.17 0.36 -1.32
C ALA A 34 1.26 -0.41 -0.56
N VAL A 35 1.35 -1.72 -0.75
CA VAL A 35 2.38 -2.57 -0.13
C VAL A 35 3.77 -2.14 -0.54
N LYS A 36 4.01 -1.98 -1.85
CA LYS A 36 5.32 -1.54 -2.38
C LYS A 36 5.78 -0.23 -1.73
N ALA A 37 4.92 0.78 -1.66
CA ALA A 37 5.27 2.06 -1.04
C ALA A 37 5.51 1.96 0.47
N ALA A 38 4.79 1.09 1.19
CA ALA A 38 5.03 0.88 2.62
C ALA A 38 6.41 0.23 2.87
N VAL A 39 6.77 -0.78 2.06
CA VAL A 39 8.06 -1.48 2.13
C VAL A 39 9.22 -0.54 1.77
N GLU A 40 9.10 0.21 0.66
CA GLU A 40 10.14 1.18 0.24
C GLU A 40 10.41 2.25 1.29
N ARG A 41 9.37 2.78 1.96
CA ARG A 41 9.53 3.76 3.05
C ARG A 41 10.15 3.18 4.30
N ALA A 42 9.87 1.91 4.58
CA ALA A 42 10.44 1.19 5.71
C ALA A 42 11.91 0.79 5.46
N ASN A 43 12.37 0.85 4.21
CA ASN A 43 13.70 0.43 3.78
C ASN A 43 14.04 -1.01 4.23
N LEU A 44 13.09 -1.92 4.03
CA LEU A 44 13.20 -3.34 4.38
C LEU A 44 13.77 -4.14 3.20
N GLU A 45 14.58 -5.15 3.50
CA GLU A 45 15.10 -6.08 2.51
C GLU A 45 14.04 -7.16 2.15
N PRO A 46 13.99 -7.62 0.89
CA PRO A 46 13.07 -8.70 0.52
C PRO A 46 13.41 -10.01 1.25
N GLY A 47 12.53 -10.49 2.12
CA GLY A 47 12.65 -11.76 2.83
C GLY A 47 12.92 -11.67 4.33
N GLU A 48 13.02 -10.45 4.85
CA GLU A 48 12.93 -10.13 6.29
C GLU A 48 11.47 -10.26 6.80
#